data_AF-A0A6C2CNZ1-F1
#
_entry.id   AF-A0A6C2CNZ1-F1
#
_cell.length_a   1.000
_cell.length_b   1.000
_cell.length_c   1.000
_cell.angle_alpha   90.00
_cell.angle_beta   90.00
_cell.angle_gamma   90.00
#
_symmetry.space_group_name_H-M   'P 1'
#
loop_
_entity.id
_entity.type
_entity.pdbx_description
1 polymer ?
#
loop_
_entity_poly.entity_id
_entity_poly.type
_entity_poly.pdbx_seq_one_letter_code
_entity_poly.pdbx_strand_id
1 'polypeptide(L)'
;MRKELDDLLCARYPAIFRDRHGSRQETGIGWGFECGDGWFAIIDELCAFIARRAEETGIDFRVSQVKEKTGSLRFRCLGHHDELVYDRIEAARERSMAICETCGESTLPAHSHPPVRPH
;
A
#
# COMPACT_ATOMS: atom_id res chain seq x y z
N MET A 1 4.03 0.63 10.71
CA MET A 1 5.25 0.30 9.97
C MET A 1 6.36 1.09 10.63
N ARG A 2 7.61 0.63 10.64
CA ARG A 2 8.68 1.40 11.25
C ARG A 2 8.83 2.75 10.56
N LYS A 3 9.19 3.76 11.34
CA LYS A 3 9.22 5.15 10.90
C LYS A 3 10.10 5.36 9.67
N GLU A 4 11.22 4.64 9.56
CA GLU A 4 12.14 4.77 8.42
C GLU A 4 11.50 4.39 7.09
N LEU A 5 10.65 3.35 7.07
CA LEU A 5 9.96 2.91 5.86
C LEU A 5 8.76 3.82 5.53
N ASP A 6 8.04 4.29 6.56
CA ASP A 6 7.02 5.33 6.46
C ASP A 6 7.59 6.61 5.81
N ASP A 7 8.69 7.12 6.36
CA ASP A 7 9.40 8.29 5.86
C ASP A 7 9.92 8.06 4.43
N LEU A 8 10.42 6.85 4.12
CA LEU A 8 10.91 6.49 2.79
C LEU A 8 9.79 6.56 1.73
N LEU A 9 8.60 6.02 2.03
CA LEU A 9 7.45 6.09 1.12
C LEU A 9 7.01 7.54 0.92
N CYS A 10 6.95 8.34 2.00
CA CYS A 10 6.60 9.75 1.90
C CYS A 10 7.62 10.56 1.08
N ALA A 11 8.92 10.29 1.26
CA ALA A 11 9.98 10.95 0.51
C ALA A 11 10.01 10.54 -0.97
N ARG A 12 9.69 9.28 -1.27
CA ARG A 12 9.65 8.74 -2.63
C ARG A 12 8.42 9.21 -3.40
N TYR A 13 7.30 9.43 -2.71
CA TYR A 13 6.02 9.82 -3.31
C TYR A 13 5.43 11.10 -2.69
N PRO A 14 6.14 12.24 -2.75
CA PRO A 14 5.72 13.46 -2.06
C PRO A 14 4.39 14.03 -2.58
N ALA A 15 4.08 13.84 -3.87
CA ALA A 15 2.81 14.28 -4.46
C ALA A 15 1.60 13.50 -3.92
N ILE A 16 1.79 12.21 -3.66
CA ILE A 16 0.76 11.29 -3.15
C ILE A 16 0.51 11.53 -1.65
N PHE A 17 1.59 11.73 -0.88
CA PHE A 17 1.58 11.89 0.58
C PHE A 17 1.69 13.36 1.05
N ARG A 18 1.28 14.33 0.23
CA ARG A 18 1.37 15.76 0.58
C ARG A 18 0.68 16.14 1.90
N ASP A 19 -0.38 15.42 2.26
CA ASP A 19 -1.14 15.64 3.49
C ASP A 19 -0.52 14.95 4.72
N ARG A 20 0.70 14.38 4.62
CA ARG A 20 1.42 13.73 5.74
C ARG A 20 1.59 14.63 6.95
N HIS A 21 1.75 15.94 6.73
CA HIS A 21 1.85 16.97 7.77
C HIS A 21 0.55 17.75 8.00
N GLY A 22 -0.54 17.33 7.35
CA GLY A 22 -1.86 17.93 7.53
C GLY A 22 -2.38 17.77 8.95
N SER A 23 -3.41 18.56 9.30
CA SER A 23 -4.02 18.48 10.63
C SER A 23 -4.54 17.06 10.88
N ARG A 24 -4.19 16.46 12.03
CA ARG A 24 -4.64 15.11 12.43
C ARG A 24 -6.16 14.97 12.54
N GLN A 25 -6.88 16.09 12.52
CA GLN A 25 -8.35 16.15 12.52
C GLN A 25 -8.95 16.01 11.11
N GLU A 26 -8.15 16.27 10.07
CA GLU A 26 -8.61 16.30 8.68
C GLU A 26 -8.26 15.02 7.92
N THR A 27 -7.08 14.42 8.19
CA THR A 27 -6.64 13.19 7.52
C THR A 27 -5.99 12.19 8.46
N GLY A 28 -6.31 10.91 8.30
CA GLY A 28 -5.72 9.81 9.06
C GLY A 28 -4.24 9.59 8.78
N ILE A 29 -3.75 10.02 7.60
CA ILE A 29 -2.34 9.89 7.19
C ILE A 29 -1.38 10.72 8.07
N GLY A 30 -1.88 11.72 8.81
CA GLY A 30 -1.10 12.45 9.82
C GLY A 30 -0.59 11.58 10.97
N TRP A 31 -1.23 10.43 11.22
CA TRP A 31 -0.76 9.42 12.19
C TRP A 31 0.33 8.50 11.63
N GLY A 32 0.49 8.46 10.31
CA GLY A 32 1.42 7.58 9.60
C GLY A 32 0.77 6.29 9.15
N PHE A 33 1.61 5.32 8.79
CA PHE A 33 1.15 4.01 8.31
C PHE A 33 0.88 3.07 9.49
N GLU A 34 -0.40 2.81 9.76
CA GLU A 34 -0.88 1.92 10.83
C GLU A 34 -0.98 0.44 10.36
N CYS A 35 0.07 -0.07 9.72
CA CYS A 35 0.19 -1.48 9.25
C CYS A 35 1.64 -1.97 9.39
N GLY A 36 1.91 -3.27 9.42
CA GLY A 36 3.28 -3.77 9.59
C GLY A 36 4.23 -3.59 8.38
N ASP A 37 5.53 -3.82 8.61
CA ASP A 37 6.61 -3.66 7.62
C ASP A 37 6.54 -4.64 6.44
N GLY A 38 5.97 -5.82 6.65
CA GLY A 38 5.79 -6.85 5.64
C GLY A 38 4.93 -6.43 4.46
N TRP A 39 4.12 -5.38 4.60
CA TRP A 39 3.33 -4.81 3.51
C TRP A 39 4.00 -3.65 2.79
N PHE A 40 5.23 -3.27 3.18
CA PHE A 40 5.97 -2.18 2.54
C PHE A 40 6.01 -2.34 1.02
N ALA A 41 6.40 -3.51 0.51
CA ALA A 41 6.50 -3.74 -0.93
C ALA A 41 5.15 -3.59 -1.66
N ILE A 42 4.05 -4.05 -1.05
CA ILE A 42 2.70 -3.92 -1.63
C ILE A 42 2.31 -2.45 -1.76
N ILE A 43 2.55 -1.67 -0.71
CA ILE A 43 2.24 -0.24 -0.66
C ILE A 43 3.14 0.52 -1.64
N ASP A 44 4.42 0.15 -1.71
CA ASP A 44 5.44 0.74 -2.55
C ASP A 44 5.13 0.59 -4.05
N GLU A 45 4.76 -0.64 -4.46
CA GLU A 45 4.33 -0.94 -5.83
C GLU A 45 3.03 -0.20 -6.19
N LEU A 46 2.06 -0.17 -5.27
CA LEU A 46 0.81 0.57 -5.47
C LEU A 46 1.07 2.07 -5.66
N CYS A 47 1.91 2.67 -4.83
CA CYS A 47 2.27 4.09 -4.95
C CYS A 47 3.01 4.37 -6.26
N ALA A 48 3.89 3.48 -6.72
CA ALA A 48 4.57 3.61 -8.00
C ALA A 48 3.57 3.67 -9.18
N PHE A 49 2.60 2.76 -9.18
CA PHE A 49 1.55 2.74 -10.19
C PHE A 49 0.74 4.03 -10.18
N ILE A 50 0.30 4.47 -9.01
CA ILE A 50 -0.54 5.66 -8.86
C ILE A 50 0.22 6.93 -9.25
N ALA A 51 1.49 7.06 -8.87
CA ALA A 51 2.32 8.21 -9.21
C ALA A 51 2.41 8.36 -10.73
N ARG A 52 2.76 7.28 -11.41
CA ARG A 52 2.80 7.23 -12.87
C ARG A 52 1.43 7.58 -13.48
N ARG A 53 0.34 7.00 -12.97
CA ARG A 53 -1.00 7.27 -13.48
C ARG A 53 -1.41 8.74 -13.30
N ALA A 54 -1.07 9.34 -12.16
CA ALA A 54 -1.33 10.76 -11.90
C ALA A 54 -0.54 11.66 -12.86
N GLU A 55 0.72 11.32 -13.16
CA GLU A 55 1.52 12.04 -14.15
C GLU A 55 0.95 11.93 -15.57
N GLU A 56 0.48 10.74 -15.97
CA GLU A 56 -0.10 10.49 -17.30
C GLU A 56 -1.45 11.19 -17.52
N THR A 57 -2.27 11.31 -16.47
CA THR A 57 -3.66 11.74 -16.57
C THR A 57 -3.92 13.13 -15.99
N GLY A 58 -3.00 13.66 -15.19
CA GLY A 58 -3.18 14.90 -14.45
C GLY A 58 -4.15 14.80 -13.27
N ILE A 59 -4.48 13.59 -12.81
CA ILE A 59 -5.43 13.38 -11.71
C ILE A 59 -4.81 13.80 -10.38
N ASP A 60 -5.56 14.58 -9.60
CA ASP A 60 -5.17 15.04 -8.27
C ASP A 60 -5.39 13.92 -7.23
N PHE A 61 -4.42 13.01 -7.11
CA PHE A 61 -4.48 11.92 -6.15
C PHE A 61 -4.00 12.35 -4.75
N ARG A 62 -4.74 12.00 -3.69
CA ARG A 62 -4.35 12.24 -2.29
C ARG A 62 -4.60 11.02 -1.43
N VAL A 63 -3.62 10.61 -0.62
CA VAL A 63 -3.85 9.58 0.40
C VAL A 63 -4.37 10.21 1.68
N SER A 64 -5.45 9.65 2.22
CA SER A 64 -6.04 10.09 3.49
C SER A 64 -5.83 9.10 4.64
N GLN A 65 -5.60 7.82 4.35
CA GLN A 65 -5.33 6.79 5.38
C GLN A 65 -4.68 5.55 4.77
N VAL A 66 -3.67 5.00 5.45
CA VAL A 66 -3.12 3.67 5.16
C VAL A 66 -3.00 2.88 6.45
N LYS A 67 -3.73 1.76 6.55
CA LYS A 67 -3.74 0.95 7.78
C LYS A 67 -4.10 -0.50 7.55
N GLU A 68 -3.81 -1.33 8.54
CA GLU A 68 -4.43 -2.64 8.68
C GLU A 68 -5.90 -2.50 9.09
N LYS A 69 -6.73 -3.30 8.45
CA LYS A 69 -8.10 -3.53 8.87
C LYS A 69 -8.53 -4.96 8.55
N THR A 70 -8.89 -5.69 9.60
CA THR A 70 -9.47 -7.04 9.52
C THR A 70 -8.62 -8.00 8.68
N GLY A 71 -7.30 -7.98 8.87
CA GLY A 71 -6.33 -8.81 8.15
C GLY A 71 -6.05 -8.37 6.71
N SER A 72 -6.38 -7.12 6.36
CA SER A 72 -6.16 -6.60 5.00
C SER A 72 -5.72 -5.13 5.02
N LEU A 73 -5.03 -4.71 3.96
CA LEU A 73 -4.60 -3.36 3.72
C LEU A 73 -5.81 -2.48 3.37
N ARG A 74 -6.03 -1.43 4.15
CA ARG A 74 -6.92 -0.34 3.81
C ARG A 74 -6.09 0.83 3.29
N PHE A 75 -6.21 1.10 1.99
CA PHE A 75 -5.60 2.25 1.34
C PHE A 75 -6.70 3.23 0.88
N ARG A 76 -6.91 4.31 1.63
CA ARG A 76 -7.95 5.32 1.34
C ARG A 76 -7.34 6.54 0.70
N CYS A 77 -7.95 6.99 -0.39
CA CYS A 77 -7.56 8.15 -1.15
C CYS A 77 -8.74 9.04 -1.53
N LEU A 78 -8.44 10.26 -1.94
CA LEU A 78 -9.37 11.32 -2.33
C LEU A 78 -8.99 11.84 -3.72
N GLY A 79 -9.95 12.47 -4.40
CA GLY A 79 -9.70 13.26 -5.61
C GLY A 79 -9.50 12.46 -6.91
N HIS A 80 -9.63 11.13 -6.87
CA HIS A 80 -9.48 10.29 -8.07
C HIS A 80 -10.82 9.68 -8.50
N HIS A 81 -11.06 9.66 -9.81
CA HIS A 81 -12.17 8.96 -10.47
C HIS A 81 -11.63 8.01 -11.55
N ASP A 82 -10.46 7.41 -11.29
CA ASP A 82 -9.78 6.49 -12.23
C ASP A 82 -10.03 5.04 -11.82
N GLU A 83 -10.71 4.28 -12.67
CA GLU A 83 -11.07 2.88 -12.45
C GLU A 83 -9.84 1.98 -12.31
N LEU A 84 -8.76 2.22 -13.06
CA LEU A 84 -7.55 1.42 -12.96
C LEU A 84 -6.84 1.62 -11.62
N VAL A 85 -6.91 2.82 -11.05
CA VAL A 85 -6.43 3.09 -9.70
C VAL A 85 -7.26 2.31 -8.67
N TYR A 86 -8.58 2.28 -8.81
CA TYR A 86 -9.44 1.48 -7.93
C TYR A 86 -9.12 -0.01 -8.01
N ASP A 87 -9.00 -0.57 -9.22
CA ASP A 87 -8.67 -1.98 -9.41
C ASP A 87 -7.31 -2.34 -8.78
N ARG A 88 -6.33 -1.44 -8.89
CA ARG A 88 -5.01 -1.63 -8.26
C ARG A 88 -5.05 -1.56 -6.75
N ILE A 89 -5.89 -0.70 -6.17
CA ILE A 89 -6.09 -0.65 -4.71
C ILE A 89 -6.73 -1.96 -4.22
N GLU A 90 -7.74 -2.47 -4.90
CA GLU A 90 -8.36 -3.75 -4.53
C GLU A 90 -7.39 -4.93 -4.69
N ALA A 91 -6.62 -4.98 -5.78
CA ALA A 91 -5.59 -6.01 -5.95
C ALA A 91 -4.52 -5.96 -4.83
N ALA A 92 -4.13 -4.76 -4.39
CA ALA A 92 -3.22 -4.60 -3.25
C ALA A 92 -3.86 -5.07 -1.93
N ARG A 93 -5.15 -4.79 -1.72
CA ARG A 93 -5.95 -5.29 -0.59
C ARG A 93 -5.99 -6.81 -0.57
N GLU A 94 -6.31 -7.46 -1.69
CA GLU A 94 -6.35 -8.93 -1.78
C GLU A 94 -4.98 -9.55 -1.54
N ARG A 95 -3.92 -8.99 -2.15
CA ARG A 95 -2.55 -9.47 -1.94
C ARG A 95 -2.13 -9.38 -0.48
N SER A 96 -2.51 -8.31 0.22
CA SER A 96 -2.19 -8.13 1.63
C SER A 96 -2.83 -9.19 2.54
N MET A 97 -3.97 -9.78 2.15
CA MET A 97 -4.61 -10.86 2.91
C MET A 97 -3.77 -12.16 2.87
N ALA A 98 -2.99 -12.34 1.81
CA ALA A 98 -2.13 -13.50 1.61
C ALA A 98 -0.69 -13.28 2.12
N ILE A 99 -0.38 -12.11 2.70
CA ILE A 99 0.98 -11.74 3.12
C ILE A 99 0.93 -11.27 4.58
N CYS A 100 1.82 -11.78 5.43
CA CYS A 100 1.88 -11.35 6.82
C CYS A 100 2.35 -9.89 6.90
N GLU A 101 1.59 -9.03 7.58
CA GLU A 101 1.96 -7.62 7.72
C GLU A 101 3.26 -7.41 8.50
N THR A 102 3.67 -8.36 9.35
CA THR A 102 4.88 -8.18 10.17
C THR A 102 6.15 -8.63 9.44
N CYS A 103 6.14 -9.83 8.85
CA CYS A 103 7.34 -10.43 8.24
C CYS A 103 7.34 -10.41 6.70
N GLY A 104 6.21 -10.18 6.04
CA GLY A 104 6.12 -10.14 4.58
C GLY A 104 6.06 -11.51 3.89
N GLU A 105 6.05 -12.60 4.66
CA GLU A 105 5.95 -13.96 4.13
C GLU A 105 4.50 -14.31 3.72
N SER A 106 4.36 -15.22 2.75
CA SER A 106 3.05 -15.76 2.36
C SER A 106 2.37 -16.44 3.54
N THR A 107 1.13 -16.02 3.85
CA THR A 107 0.26 -16.67 4.83
C THR A 107 -0.44 -17.89 4.23
N LEU A 108 -0.51 -17.97 2.90
CA LEU A 108 -0.93 -19.19 2.23
C LEU A 108 0.19 -20.23 2.38
N PRO A 109 -0.12 -21.47 2.79
CA PRO A 109 0.85 -22.54 2.74
C PRO A 109 1.34 -22.65 1.30
N ALA A 110 2.67 -22.70 1.12
CA ALA A 110 3.25 -22.97 -0.19
C ALA A 110 2.52 -24.17 -0.78
N HIS A 111 1.86 -23.99 -1.94
CA HIS A 111 1.33 -25.12 -2.68
C HIS A 111 2.47 -26.13 -2.79
N SER A 112 2.32 -27.29 -2.15
CA SER A 112 3.29 -28.37 -2.15
C SER A 112 3.63 -28.68 -3.61
N HIS A 113 4.75 -28.16 -4.10
CA HIS A 113 5.36 -28.76 -5.27
C HIS A 113 5.72 -30.18 -4.85
N PRO A 114 5.24 -31.23 -5.54
CA PRO A 114 5.71 -32.57 -5.26
C PRO A 114 7.24 -32.56 -5.43
N PRO A 115 7.99 -33.24 -4.54
CA PRO A 115 9.43 -33.30 -4.68
C PRO A 115 9.76 -33.86 -6.07
N VAL A 116 10.42 -33.05 -6.89
CA VAL A 116 11.01 -33.50 -8.15
C VAL A 116 12.05 -34.54 -7.75
N ARG A 117 11.76 -35.82 -8.00
CA ARG A 117 12.71 -36.91 -7.77
C ARG A 117 13.90 -36.70 -8.72
N PRO A 118 15.14 -36.64 -8.22
CA PRO A 118 16.29 -36.72 -9.10
C PRO A 118 16.34 -38.13 -9.72
N HIS A 119 16.64 -38.17 -11.02
CA HIS A 119 16.89 -39.38 -11.80
C HIS A 119 18.19 -40.06 -11.38
#